data_AF-A0A9P5PW00-F1
#
_entry.id   AF-A0A9P5PW00-F1
#
_cell.length_a   1.000
_cell.length_b   1.000
_cell.length_c   1.000
_cell.angle_alpha   90.00
_cell.angle_beta   90.00
_cell.angle_gamma   90.00
#
_symmetry.space_group_name_H-M   'P 1'
#
loop_
_entity.id
_entity.type
_entity.pdbx_description
1 polymer ?
#
loop_
_entity_poly.entity_id
_entity_poly.type
_entity_poly.pdbx_seq_one_letter_code
_entity_poly.pdbx_strand_id
1 'polypeptide(L)'
;MLLGTRSYNRLVLRLRAWAERESNHSMASPTPNSAGNSIYGSPRSPPNASRSSSRAPSPNSSFTHGYGPRSTHGHGTQGYGGITPPVQQGFRSPLFRTNRAPLLRVFVPSPEGDWLSDASVLECEEELKRAGLVGGLMRMGDVVWDMAVGEEGNAGRMIWDGSYLIDLDYTYSPIGDLPRYIPGFAFPPSYFHRIIRTAASSTSSANPILRLDISPWGAEIASSLQLLQDRVRTETPQGSFHNVVRWVHRSSFHLRSPQPSRSHGRTSVRVGNAGDNGLLDHRIPLPSTSPTGAPLFVDPGWYGKVVVETEGTNEALGDLQDRCGSGAFPPRATPNTTSGSNKDKDKEDGKLVWRILRERSRPGEIWLRTVSTKERLM
;
A
#
# COMPACT_ATOMS: atom_id res chain seq x y z
N MET A 1 -17.85 -1.08 27.55
CA MET A 1 -17.17 -1.27 26.26
C MET A 1 -16.60 0.03 25.70
N LEU A 2 -17.41 1.10 25.61
CA LEU A 2 -17.02 2.43 25.09
C LEU A 2 -15.74 3.03 25.69
N LEU A 3 -15.56 3.05 27.02
CA LEU A 3 -14.33 3.57 27.62
C LEU A 3 -13.07 2.79 27.21
N GLY A 4 -13.22 1.48 26.97
CA GLY A 4 -12.14 0.61 26.51
C GLY A 4 -11.73 0.91 25.07
N THR A 5 -12.69 1.08 24.16
CA THR A 5 -12.43 1.42 22.75
C THR A 5 -11.76 2.79 22.62
N ARG A 6 -12.24 3.80 23.36
CA ARG A 6 -11.64 5.14 23.38
C ARG A 6 -10.18 5.11 23.86
N SER A 7 -9.90 4.37 24.93
CA SER A 7 -8.53 4.23 25.48
C SER A 7 -7.61 3.47 24.53
N TYR A 8 -8.09 2.37 23.94
CA TYR A 8 -7.38 1.60 22.92
C TYR A 8 -7.00 2.45 21.71
N ASN A 9 -7.94 3.22 21.15
CA ASN A 9 -7.69 4.06 19.98
C ASN A 9 -6.61 5.11 20.26
N ARG A 10 -6.67 5.78 21.41
CA ARG A 10 -5.64 6.75 21.82
C ARG A 10 -4.26 6.11 21.89
N LEU A 11 -4.18 4.89 22.43
CA LEU A 11 -2.91 4.17 22.53
C LEU A 11 -2.37 3.78 21.15
N VAL A 12 -3.21 3.24 20.26
CA VAL A 12 -2.82 2.89 18.88
C VAL A 12 -2.30 4.11 18.12
N LEU A 13 -3.01 5.25 18.19
CA LEU A 13 -2.61 6.47 17.49
C LEU A 13 -1.34 7.11 18.07
N ARG A 14 -1.12 7.02 19.39
CA ARG A 14 0.14 7.45 20.02
C ARG A 14 1.30 6.53 19.65
N LEU A 15 1.08 5.22 19.59
CA LEU A 15 2.08 4.27 19.11
C LEU A 15 2.48 4.56 17.66
N ARG A 16 1.51 4.90 16.79
CA ARG A 16 1.81 5.38 15.44
C ARG A 16 2.70 6.62 15.46
N ALA A 17 2.31 7.66 16.19
CA ALA A 17 3.06 8.90 16.24
C ALA A 17 4.50 8.68 16.75
N TRP A 18 4.68 7.78 17.72
CA TRP A 18 6.01 7.41 18.21
C TRP A 18 6.83 6.64 17.16
N ALA A 19 6.23 5.65 16.52
CA ALA A 19 6.88 4.83 15.49
C ALA A 19 7.35 5.66 14.28
N GLU A 20 6.52 6.60 13.82
CA GLU A 20 6.86 7.50 12.71
C GLU A 20 7.98 8.49 13.08
N ARG A 21 8.00 8.95 14.33
CA ARG A 21 9.09 9.80 14.83
C ARG A 21 10.42 9.05 14.84
N GLU A 22 10.42 7.79 15.26
CA GLU A 22 11.61 6.95 15.31
C GLU A 22 12.15 6.59 13.91
N SER A 23 11.25 6.33 12.94
CA SER A 23 11.67 6.12 11.54
C SER A 23 12.32 7.36 10.94
N ASN A 24 11.82 8.55 11.25
CA ASN A 24 12.40 9.80 10.76
C ASN A 24 13.79 10.06 11.35
N HIS A 25 14.01 9.76 12.64
CA HIS A 25 15.34 9.87 13.26
C HIS A 25 16.36 8.86 12.70
N SER A 26 15.90 7.66 12.35
CA SER A 26 16.75 6.63 11.74
C SER A 26 17.23 7.03 10.34
N MET A 27 16.43 7.79 9.57
CA MET A 27 16.83 8.32 8.27
C MET A 27 17.69 9.58 8.34
N ALA A 28 17.63 10.34 9.44
CA ALA A 28 18.36 11.59 9.63
C ALA A 28 19.77 11.43 10.23
N SER A 29 20.17 10.19 10.56
CA SER A 29 21.51 9.91 11.11
C SER A 29 22.54 9.86 9.96
N PRO A 30 23.46 10.84 9.84
CA PRO A 30 24.56 10.71 8.90
C PRO A 30 25.48 9.63 9.45
N THR A 31 25.76 8.60 8.65
CA THR A 31 26.88 7.69 8.93
C THR A 31 28.13 8.54 9.14
N PRO A 32 28.83 8.44 10.28
CA PRO A 32 30.08 9.17 10.45
C PRO A 32 31.08 8.65 9.42
N ASN A 33 31.55 9.57 8.58
CA ASN A 33 32.69 9.39 7.68
C ASN A 33 33.82 8.67 8.42
N SER A 34 34.10 7.42 8.03
CA SER A 34 35.40 6.82 8.31
C SER A 34 36.40 7.35 7.28
N ALA A 35 36.92 8.54 7.55
CA ALA A 35 38.14 9.02 6.94
C ALA A 35 39.33 8.30 7.59
N GLY A 36 40.24 7.77 6.77
CA GLY A 36 41.62 7.48 7.18
C GLY A 36 41.97 6.00 7.35
N ASN A 37 42.29 5.31 6.26
CA ASN A 37 43.64 4.77 6.09
C ASN A 37 43.85 4.24 4.67
N SER A 38 44.56 5.04 3.87
CA SER A 38 45.36 4.55 2.76
C SER A 38 46.70 4.15 3.33
N ILE A 39 47.12 2.89 3.16
CA ILE A 39 48.53 2.45 3.11
C ILE A 39 48.56 1.02 2.51
N TYR A 40 49.10 0.95 1.29
CA TYR A 40 49.84 -0.13 0.63
C TYR A 40 49.34 -1.59 0.63
N GLY A 41 49.19 -2.13 -0.59
CA GLY A 41 49.54 -3.53 -0.88
C GLY A 41 48.47 -4.37 -1.62
N SER A 42 48.39 -4.24 -2.94
CA SER A 42 48.07 -5.39 -3.81
C SER A 42 49.30 -6.32 -3.90
N PRO A 43 49.21 -7.63 -4.21
CA PRO A 43 48.30 -8.18 -5.23
C PRO A 43 47.78 -9.64 -5.03
N ARG A 44 46.97 -10.07 -6.01
CA ARG A 44 46.66 -11.44 -6.49
C ARG A 44 45.38 -12.14 -5.99
N SER A 45 44.39 -12.11 -6.87
CA SER A 45 43.33 -13.12 -7.01
C SER A 45 43.88 -14.50 -7.42
N PRO A 46 43.15 -15.59 -7.12
CA PRO A 46 42.58 -16.40 -8.22
C PRO A 46 41.11 -16.84 -7.97
N PRO A 47 40.45 -17.47 -8.97
CA PRO A 47 39.01 -17.29 -9.21
C PRO A 47 38.13 -18.46 -8.74
N ASN A 48 36.82 -18.25 -8.92
CA ASN A 48 35.74 -19.25 -8.98
C ASN A 48 35.32 -19.95 -7.68
N ALA A 49 34.21 -19.51 -7.11
CA ALA A 49 33.25 -20.40 -6.47
C ALA A 49 31.81 -19.88 -6.68
N SER A 50 30.96 -20.83 -7.05
CA SER A 50 29.57 -20.72 -7.46
C SER A 50 28.64 -19.98 -6.50
N ARG A 51 27.72 -19.23 -7.13
CA ARG A 51 26.53 -18.59 -6.55
C ARG A 51 25.77 -19.56 -5.64
N SER A 52 25.87 -19.33 -4.34
CA SER A 52 24.99 -19.96 -3.34
C SER A 52 23.74 -19.11 -3.19
N SER A 53 22.60 -19.73 -3.52
CA SER A 53 21.25 -19.22 -3.35
C SER A 53 20.99 -18.85 -1.88
N SER A 54 20.92 -17.56 -1.57
CA SER A 54 20.45 -17.08 -0.27
C SER A 54 18.91 -17.14 -0.25
N ARG A 55 18.37 -18.32 0.02
CA ARG A 55 16.99 -18.45 0.53
C ARG A 55 16.93 -17.76 1.89
N ALA A 56 16.09 -16.74 2.01
CA ALA A 56 15.72 -16.19 3.31
C ALA A 56 14.98 -17.27 4.12
N PRO A 57 15.29 -17.46 5.42
CA PRO A 57 14.55 -18.38 6.27
C PRO A 57 13.14 -17.84 6.50
N SER A 58 12.13 -18.63 6.14
CA SER A 58 10.73 -18.35 6.40
C SER A 58 10.46 -18.41 7.92
N PRO A 59 9.68 -17.48 8.51
CA PRO A 59 9.22 -17.63 9.88
C PRO A 59 8.10 -18.68 9.92
N ASN A 60 8.43 -19.90 10.36
CA ASN A 60 7.44 -20.85 10.85
C ASN A 60 6.87 -20.33 12.17
N SER A 61 5.64 -19.82 12.15
CA SER A 61 4.85 -19.60 13.36
C SER A 61 4.00 -20.83 13.64
N SER A 62 4.56 -21.78 14.38
CA SER A 62 3.80 -22.87 14.99
C SER A 62 3.21 -22.37 16.30
N PHE A 63 1.89 -22.21 16.34
CA PHE A 63 1.13 -22.10 17.59
C PHE A 63 1.00 -23.50 18.20
N THR A 64 1.50 -23.68 19.41
CA THR A 64 1.06 -24.78 20.30
C THR A 64 0.94 -24.27 21.73
N HIS A 65 -0.26 -24.39 22.28
CA HIS A 65 -0.58 -24.26 23.70
C HIS A 65 -0.04 -25.47 24.49
N GLY A 66 0.28 -25.24 25.78
CA GLY A 66 0.05 -26.26 26.82
C GLY A 66 1.22 -26.60 27.74
N TYR A 67 1.06 -26.17 29.01
CA TYR A 67 1.53 -26.78 30.25
C TYR A 67 3.05 -26.82 30.58
N GLY A 68 3.43 -26.13 31.66
CA GLY A 68 4.62 -26.47 32.45
C GLY A 68 4.37 -27.71 33.34
N PRO A 69 5.25 -28.07 34.30
CA PRO A 69 6.53 -27.45 34.68
C PRO A 69 7.70 -28.47 34.76
N ARG A 70 8.95 -27.99 34.78
CA ARG A 70 10.02 -28.55 35.66
C ARG A 70 11.34 -27.76 35.56
N SER A 71 11.84 -27.45 36.73
CA SER A 71 13.17 -26.96 37.06
C SER A 71 14.21 -28.07 36.87
N THR A 72 15.31 -27.75 36.18
CA THR A 72 16.61 -28.43 36.33
C THR A 72 17.73 -27.45 36.06
N HIS A 73 18.58 -27.27 37.07
CA HIS A 73 19.88 -26.61 36.98
C HIS A 73 20.78 -27.33 35.97
N GLY A 74 21.52 -26.57 35.17
CA GLY A 74 22.49 -27.08 34.21
C GLY A 74 23.59 -26.08 33.93
N HIS A 75 24.75 -26.36 34.52
CA HIS A 75 26.06 -25.76 34.46
C HIS A 75 26.45 -24.98 33.19
N GLY A 76 27.12 -23.84 33.41
CA GLY A 76 27.67 -23.00 32.36
C GLY A 76 28.92 -23.55 31.67
N THR A 77 29.13 -23.01 30.48
CA THR A 77 30.42 -22.94 29.80
C THR A 77 30.62 -21.51 29.33
N GLN A 78 31.64 -20.87 29.89
CA GLN A 78 32.16 -19.58 29.47
C GLN A 78 32.57 -19.65 27.98
N GLY A 79 31.94 -18.82 27.16
CA GLY A 79 32.33 -18.55 25.79
C GLY A 79 32.55 -17.06 25.62
N TYR A 80 33.75 -16.69 25.20
CA TYR A 80 34.29 -15.34 25.08
C TYR A 80 33.33 -14.34 24.42
N GLY A 81 33.26 -13.15 25.02
CA GLY A 81 32.44 -12.03 24.58
C GLY A 81 32.82 -11.53 23.19
N GLY A 82 32.03 -11.91 22.19
CA GLY A 82 31.84 -11.11 20.98
C GLY A 82 30.78 -10.06 21.27
N ILE A 83 31.20 -8.81 21.44
CA ILE A 83 30.29 -7.65 21.43
C ILE A 83 29.78 -7.51 20.00
N THR A 84 28.74 -8.26 19.63
CA THR A 84 27.91 -7.87 18.50
C THR A 84 27.21 -6.58 18.90
N PRO A 85 27.35 -5.47 18.15
CA PRO A 85 26.57 -4.28 18.41
C PRO A 85 25.09 -4.67 18.39
N PRO A 86 24.26 -4.14 19.29
CA PRO A 86 22.83 -4.42 19.24
C PRO A 86 22.34 -3.98 17.86
N VAL A 87 21.88 -4.94 17.04
CA VAL A 87 21.06 -4.64 15.87
C VAL A 87 19.94 -3.78 16.43
N GLN A 88 19.91 -2.49 16.07
CA GLN A 88 18.88 -1.57 16.50
C GLN A 88 17.53 -2.22 16.18
N GLN A 89 16.87 -2.74 17.22
CA GLN A 89 15.56 -3.34 17.06
C GLN A 89 14.63 -2.16 16.80
N GLY A 90 14.42 -1.84 15.52
CA GLY A 90 13.48 -0.81 15.13
C GLY A 90 12.10 -1.07 15.74
N PHE A 91 11.28 -0.01 15.85
CA PHE A 91 9.95 -0.03 16.45
C PHE A 91 9.20 -1.37 16.24
N ARG A 92 8.79 -2.00 17.36
CA ARG A 92 7.95 -3.19 17.36
C ARG A 92 6.82 -3.03 18.35
N SER A 93 5.59 -3.16 17.87
CA SER A 93 4.39 -3.24 18.71
C SER A 93 3.45 -4.32 18.17
N PRO A 94 2.77 -5.08 19.05
CA PRO A 94 1.71 -6.00 18.62
C PRO A 94 0.46 -5.24 18.14
N LEU A 95 0.30 -3.98 18.53
CA LEU A 95 -0.91 -3.18 18.25
C LEU A 95 -0.78 -2.27 17.03
N PHE A 96 0.45 -1.92 16.64
CA PHE A 96 0.70 -1.06 15.49
C PHE A 96 1.98 -1.47 14.76
N ARG A 97 2.00 -1.30 13.43
CA ARG A 97 3.16 -1.48 12.57
C ARG A 97 3.32 -0.26 11.68
N THR A 98 4.55 0.20 11.49
CA THR A 98 4.85 1.30 10.56
C THR A 98 4.38 0.99 9.15
N ASN A 99 4.03 2.03 8.39
CA ASN A 99 3.53 1.94 7.03
C ASN A 99 2.26 1.08 6.89
N ARG A 100 1.47 0.97 7.97
CA ARG A 100 0.16 0.31 8.01
C ARG A 100 -0.90 1.24 8.56
N ALA A 101 -2.12 1.07 8.08
CA ALA A 101 -3.28 1.72 8.66
C ALA A 101 -3.47 1.26 10.12
N PRO A 102 -3.71 2.18 11.07
CA PRO A 102 -4.22 1.79 12.38
C PRO A 102 -5.65 1.24 12.21
N LEU A 103 -5.96 0.17 12.95
CA LEU A 103 -7.33 -0.33 13.09
C LEU A 103 -7.91 0.18 14.41
N LEU A 104 -8.68 1.25 14.32
CA LEU A 104 -9.42 1.82 15.43
C LEU A 104 -10.73 1.06 15.63
N ARG A 105 -11.24 1.10 16.86
CA ARG A 105 -12.43 0.37 17.28
C ARG A 105 -13.45 1.35 17.83
N VAL A 106 -14.69 1.20 17.43
CA VAL A 106 -15.86 1.83 18.05
C VAL A 106 -16.86 0.75 18.42
N PHE A 107 -17.88 1.12 19.18
CA PHE A 107 -18.97 0.22 19.52
C PHE A 107 -20.25 1.05 19.53
N VAL A 108 -20.99 1.01 18.43
CA VAL A 108 -22.28 1.67 18.29
C VAL A 108 -23.32 0.57 18.09
N PRO A 109 -24.21 0.33 19.06
CA PRO A 109 -25.23 -0.71 18.91
C PRO A 109 -26.08 -0.46 17.65
N SER A 110 -26.04 -1.40 16.70
CA SER A 110 -26.91 -1.37 15.52
C SER A 110 -28.13 -2.27 15.78
N PRO A 111 -29.30 -1.71 16.14
CA PRO A 111 -30.51 -2.51 16.34
C PRO A 111 -31.03 -3.12 15.03
N GLU A 112 -30.56 -2.64 13.88
CA GLU A 112 -30.99 -3.02 12.53
C GLU A 112 -30.19 -4.19 11.93
N GLY A 113 -29.10 -4.63 12.57
CA GLY A 113 -28.37 -5.86 12.20
C GLY A 113 -26.96 -5.65 11.63
N ASP A 114 -26.57 -6.54 10.71
CA ASP A 114 -25.19 -6.78 10.22
C ASP A 114 -24.62 -5.69 9.29
N TRP A 115 -25.32 -4.57 9.11
CA TRP A 115 -24.89 -3.45 8.28
C TRP A 115 -25.04 -2.11 9.00
N LEU A 116 -24.15 -1.15 8.69
CA LEU A 116 -24.20 0.20 9.26
C LEU A 116 -25.17 1.07 8.47
N SER A 117 -26.21 1.57 9.14
CA SER A 117 -27.02 2.66 8.61
C SER A 117 -26.27 4.00 8.69
N ASP A 118 -26.67 4.98 7.87
CA ASP A 118 -26.07 6.33 7.88
C ASP A 118 -26.08 6.94 9.30
N ALA A 119 -27.15 6.70 10.06
CA ALA A 119 -27.24 7.14 11.46
C ALA A 119 -26.17 6.50 12.35
N SER A 120 -25.90 5.20 12.17
CA SER A 120 -24.87 4.46 12.91
C SER A 120 -23.46 4.95 12.55
N VAL A 121 -23.22 5.30 11.27
CA VAL A 121 -21.95 5.90 10.83
C VAL A 121 -21.74 7.26 11.50
N LEU A 122 -22.75 8.12 11.54
CA LEU A 122 -22.67 9.42 12.21
C LEU A 122 -22.42 9.27 13.72
N GLU A 123 -23.06 8.30 14.37
CA GLU A 123 -22.80 8.03 15.79
C GLU A 123 -21.37 7.49 16.02
N CYS A 124 -20.84 6.67 15.10
CA CYS A 124 -19.44 6.26 15.14
C CYS A 124 -18.49 7.48 15.07
N GLU A 125 -18.78 8.45 14.20
CA GLU A 125 -18.01 9.70 14.13
C GLU A 125 -18.11 10.50 15.44
N GLU A 126 -19.30 10.62 16.01
CA GLU A 126 -19.50 11.29 17.29
C GLU A 126 -18.71 10.62 18.41
N GLU A 127 -18.64 9.29 18.42
CA GLU A 127 -17.82 8.56 19.39
C GLU A 127 -16.32 8.84 19.22
N LEU A 128 -15.81 8.95 17.99
CA LEU A 128 -14.43 9.35 17.73
C LEU A 128 -14.17 10.82 18.13
N LYS A 129 -15.15 11.70 17.93
CA LYS A 129 -15.11 13.11 18.37
C LYS A 129 -15.11 13.21 19.91
N ARG A 130 -16.01 12.50 20.61
CA ARG A 130 -16.03 12.39 22.09
C ARG A 130 -14.74 11.78 22.64
N ALA A 131 -14.10 10.89 21.90
CA ALA A 131 -12.79 10.34 22.23
C ALA A 131 -11.63 11.33 22.02
N GLY A 132 -11.87 12.47 21.36
CA GLY A 132 -10.88 13.52 21.09
C GLY A 132 -9.87 13.13 20.00
N LEU A 133 -10.28 12.31 19.02
CA LEU A 133 -9.36 11.75 18.02
C LEU A 133 -9.34 12.55 16.70
N VAL A 134 -10.50 13.08 16.29
CA VAL A 134 -10.71 13.75 14.99
C VAL A 134 -9.91 15.06 14.87
N GLY A 135 -9.66 15.77 15.98
CA GLY A 135 -9.00 17.08 16.00
C GLY A 135 -7.46 17.08 15.96
N GLY A 136 -6.81 16.00 15.50
CA GLY A 136 -5.35 16.01 15.30
C GLY A 136 -4.62 14.67 15.48
N LEU A 137 -5.29 13.61 15.94
CA LEU A 137 -4.67 12.29 16.05
C LEU A 137 -4.97 11.41 14.84
N MET A 138 -6.18 11.48 14.30
CA MET A 138 -6.58 10.75 13.10
C MET A 138 -6.04 11.41 11.84
N ARG A 139 -5.80 10.59 10.80
CA ARG A 139 -5.36 11.03 9.48
C ARG A 139 -6.13 10.27 8.41
N MET A 140 -6.20 10.84 7.21
CA MET A 140 -6.77 10.18 6.04
C MET A 140 -6.20 8.76 5.91
N GLY A 141 -7.06 7.79 5.61
CA GLY A 141 -6.72 6.37 5.48
C GLY A 141 -6.72 5.58 6.79
N ASP A 142 -6.98 6.20 7.94
CA ASP A 142 -7.20 5.46 9.19
C ASP A 142 -8.46 4.60 9.07
N VAL A 143 -8.38 3.35 9.52
CA VAL A 143 -9.51 2.41 9.42
C VAL A 143 -10.19 2.31 10.76
N VAL A 144 -11.51 2.46 10.76
CA VAL A 144 -12.36 2.33 11.93
C VAL A 144 -13.23 1.09 11.74
N TRP A 145 -13.37 0.30 12.79
CA TRP A 145 -14.27 -0.84 12.81
C TRP A 145 -15.27 -0.69 13.96
N ASP A 146 -16.55 -0.66 13.61
CA ASP A 146 -17.61 -0.83 14.59
C ASP A 146 -17.75 -2.30 14.96
N MET A 147 -17.33 -2.62 16.18
CA MET A 147 -17.33 -4.00 16.68
C MET A 147 -18.73 -4.51 16.99
N ALA A 148 -19.76 -3.64 17.02
CA ALA A 148 -21.13 -4.07 17.24
C ALA A 148 -21.70 -4.88 16.06
N VAL A 149 -21.18 -4.65 14.85
CA VAL A 149 -21.65 -5.25 13.59
C VAL A 149 -21.07 -6.65 13.34
N GLY A 150 -20.09 -7.08 14.14
CA GLY A 150 -19.43 -8.38 14.01
C GLY A 150 -18.12 -8.35 13.20
N GLU A 151 -17.48 -9.51 13.07
CA GLU A 151 -16.14 -9.67 12.47
C GLU A 151 -16.16 -10.37 11.09
N GLU A 152 -17.34 -10.55 10.49
CA GLU A 152 -17.43 -11.20 9.18
C GLU A 152 -16.85 -10.29 8.09
N GLY A 153 -15.88 -10.80 7.33
CA GLY A 153 -15.26 -10.04 6.24
C GLY A 153 -14.76 -8.65 6.68
N ASN A 154 -15.31 -7.61 6.07
CA ASN A 154 -15.08 -6.22 6.47
C ASN A 154 -16.35 -5.53 7.00
N ALA A 155 -17.34 -6.29 7.48
CA ALA A 155 -18.55 -5.71 8.06
C ALA A 155 -18.20 -4.69 9.17
N GLY A 156 -18.89 -3.55 9.14
CA GLY A 156 -18.66 -2.44 10.07
C GLY A 156 -17.34 -1.69 9.90
N ARG A 157 -16.54 -1.97 8.86
CA ARG A 157 -15.29 -1.24 8.60
C ARG A 157 -15.52 -0.04 7.70
N MET A 158 -14.98 1.09 8.13
CA MET A 158 -15.03 2.37 7.44
C MET A 158 -13.62 2.98 7.37
N ILE A 159 -13.43 3.91 6.45
CA ILE A 159 -12.17 4.63 6.26
C ILE A 159 -12.39 6.11 6.53
N TRP A 160 -11.51 6.68 7.34
CA TRP A 160 -11.47 8.11 7.57
C TRP A 160 -10.86 8.82 6.36
N ASP A 161 -11.59 9.73 5.72
CA ASP A 161 -11.09 10.48 4.56
C ASP A 161 -10.35 11.79 4.93
N GLY A 162 -10.39 12.16 6.20
CA GLY A 162 -9.90 13.44 6.71
C GLY A 162 -10.97 14.27 7.41
N SER A 163 -12.23 14.04 7.06
CA SER A 163 -13.40 14.79 7.53
C SER A 163 -14.55 13.89 7.99
N TYR A 164 -14.76 12.76 7.33
CA TYR A 164 -15.87 11.84 7.52
C TYR A 164 -15.41 10.38 7.49
N LEU A 165 -16.24 9.50 8.05
CA LEU A 165 -16.15 8.06 7.83
C LEU A 165 -16.84 7.71 6.51
N ILE A 166 -16.12 6.98 5.65
CA ILE A 166 -16.63 6.50 4.37
C ILE A 166 -16.68 4.97 4.40
N ASP A 167 -17.77 4.41 3.89
CA ASP A 167 -17.91 2.99 3.66
C ASP A 167 -16.92 2.45 2.64
N LEU A 168 -16.70 1.14 2.69
CA LEU A 168 -15.97 0.43 1.66
C LEU A 168 -16.76 0.39 0.35
N ASP A 169 -16.06 0.23 -0.77
CA ASP A 169 -16.68 0.10 -2.08
C ASP A 169 -16.87 -1.38 -2.43
N TYR A 170 -18.12 -1.75 -2.68
CA TYR A 170 -18.54 -3.13 -2.96
C TYR A 170 -18.66 -3.42 -4.47
N THR A 171 -18.28 -2.48 -5.34
CA THR A 171 -18.42 -2.62 -6.81
C THR A 171 -17.66 -3.81 -7.38
N TYR A 172 -16.51 -4.18 -6.81
CA TYR A 172 -15.62 -5.23 -7.33
C TYR A 172 -15.31 -6.34 -6.30
N SER A 173 -15.82 -6.21 -5.07
CA SER A 173 -15.56 -7.15 -3.98
C SER A 173 -16.78 -7.25 -3.08
N PRO A 174 -17.26 -8.48 -2.81
CA PRO A 174 -18.49 -8.67 -2.02
C PRO A 174 -18.27 -8.34 -0.54
N ILE A 175 -17.01 -8.28 -0.11
CA ILE A 175 -16.63 -7.88 1.24
C ILE A 175 -16.12 -6.43 1.30
N GLY A 176 -16.23 -5.67 0.21
CA GLY A 176 -15.77 -4.29 0.12
C GLY A 176 -14.27 -4.14 -0.10
N ASP A 177 -13.89 -3.08 -0.81
CA ASP A 177 -12.51 -2.64 -1.07
C ASP A 177 -12.39 -1.12 -0.84
N LEU A 178 -11.20 -0.58 -1.13
CA LEU A 178 -10.92 0.84 -0.96
C LEU A 178 -11.83 1.73 -1.84
N PRO A 179 -12.53 2.73 -1.27
CA PRO A 179 -13.39 3.63 -2.02
C PRO A 179 -12.59 4.59 -2.92
N ARG A 180 -13.25 5.09 -3.96
CA ARG A 180 -12.73 6.03 -4.97
C ARG A 180 -11.95 7.21 -4.39
N TYR A 181 -12.45 7.78 -3.30
CA TYR A 181 -11.93 9.02 -2.72
C TYR A 181 -10.62 8.84 -1.97
N ILE A 182 -10.14 7.61 -1.81
CA ILE A 182 -8.86 7.31 -1.18
C ILE A 182 -7.81 7.05 -2.28
N PRO A 183 -6.92 8.02 -2.55
CA PRO A 183 -5.95 7.90 -3.62
C PRO A 183 -4.87 6.89 -3.23
N GLY A 184 -4.82 5.76 -3.91
CA GLY A 184 -3.95 4.64 -3.53
C GLY A 184 -2.47 4.99 -3.55
N PHE A 185 -2.03 5.93 -4.38
CA PHE A 185 -0.64 6.41 -4.41
C PHE A 185 -0.24 7.18 -3.16
N ALA A 186 -1.18 7.76 -2.42
CA ALA A 186 -0.88 8.51 -1.19
C ALA A 186 -0.52 7.61 0.00
N PHE A 187 -0.68 6.29 -0.15
CA PHE A 187 -0.42 5.31 0.89
C PHE A 187 0.59 4.28 0.39
N PRO A 188 1.45 3.72 1.27
CA PRO A 188 2.30 2.61 0.90
C PRO A 188 1.47 1.47 0.26
N PRO A 189 1.99 0.72 -0.74
CA PRO A 189 1.24 -0.38 -1.36
C PRO A 189 0.71 -1.43 -0.37
N SER A 190 1.34 -1.54 0.80
CA SER A 190 0.97 -2.48 1.85
C SER A 190 0.08 -1.89 2.95
N TYR A 191 -0.27 -0.61 2.90
CA TYR A 191 -0.88 0.14 4.01
C TYR A 191 -2.12 -0.54 4.60
N PHE A 192 -3.03 -0.98 3.74
CA PHE A 192 -4.28 -1.65 4.14
C PHE A 192 -4.16 -3.16 4.33
N HIS A 193 -3.00 -3.79 4.07
CA HIS A 193 -2.92 -5.26 4.12
C HIS A 193 -3.21 -5.81 5.53
N ARG A 194 -4.12 -6.80 5.57
CA ARG A 194 -4.75 -7.42 6.77
C ARG A 194 -5.63 -6.48 7.59
N ILE A 195 -5.65 -5.19 7.30
CA ILE A 195 -6.55 -4.22 7.95
C ILE A 195 -7.85 -4.13 7.20
N ILE A 196 -7.81 -3.99 5.87
CA ILE A 196 -8.93 -4.31 4.99
C ILE A 196 -8.68 -5.73 4.46
N ARG A 197 -9.61 -6.64 4.74
CA ARG A 197 -9.56 -8.02 4.26
C ARG A 197 -9.86 -8.02 2.78
N THR A 198 -9.27 -8.96 2.08
CA THR A 198 -9.45 -9.14 0.64
C THR A 198 -10.02 -10.52 0.43
N ALA A 199 -11.15 -10.63 -0.26
CA ALA A 199 -11.73 -11.92 -0.61
C ALA A 199 -10.85 -12.58 -1.68
N ALA A 200 -10.65 -13.89 -1.57
CA ALA A 200 -10.21 -14.66 -2.72
C ALA A 200 -11.41 -14.74 -3.68
N SER A 201 -11.22 -14.29 -4.92
CA SER A 201 -12.20 -14.55 -5.98
C SER A 201 -11.88 -15.92 -6.59
N SER A 202 -12.90 -16.59 -7.14
CA SER A 202 -12.75 -17.88 -7.84
C SER A 202 -11.69 -17.86 -8.96
N THR A 203 -11.30 -16.67 -9.43
CA THR A 203 -10.33 -16.47 -10.52
C THR A 203 -9.03 -15.77 -10.11
N SER A 204 -8.87 -15.35 -8.85
CA SER A 204 -7.66 -14.65 -8.42
C SER A 204 -7.31 -14.87 -6.94
N SER A 205 -6.00 -14.94 -6.66
CA SER A 205 -5.47 -14.89 -5.30
C SER A 205 -5.97 -13.62 -4.58
N ALA A 206 -6.07 -13.67 -3.25
CA ALA A 206 -6.56 -12.59 -2.38
C ALA A 206 -5.68 -11.33 -2.41
N ASN A 207 -5.72 -10.64 -3.54
CA ASN A 207 -4.91 -9.49 -3.91
C ASN A 207 -5.76 -8.21 -3.86
N PRO A 208 -5.32 -7.16 -3.16
CA PRO A 208 -6.16 -6.01 -2.83
C PRO A 208 -6.46 -5.16 -4.07
N ILE A 209 -7.63 -4.56 -4.09
CA ILE A 209 -8.01 -3.56 -5.10
C ILE A 209 -7.73 -2.15 -4.55
N LEU A 210 -7.17 -1.30 -5.39
CA LEU A 210 -6.86 0.10 -5.11
C LEU A 210 -7.30 1.01 -6.26
N ARG A 211 -7.38 2.31 -5.96
CA ARG A 211 -7.72 3.38 -6.89
C ARG A 211 -6.47 4.19 -7.24
N LEU A 212 -5.96 4.04 -8.45
CA LEU A 212 -4.71 4.64 -8.92
C LEU A 212 -4.92 5.29 -10.30
N ASP A 213 -4.54 6.56 -10.40
CA ASP A 213 -4.46 7.27 -11.68
C ASP A 213 -3.04 7.17 -12.24
N ILE A 214 -2.86 6.38 -13.29
CA ILE A 214 -1.56 6.19 -13.95
C ILE A 214 -1.39 7.06 -15.20
N SER A 215 -2.37 7.89 -15.54
CA SER A 215 -2.33 8.74 -16.72
C SER A 215 -1.09 9.64 -16.82
N PRO A 216 -0.49 10.15 -15.71
CA PRO A 216 0.74 10.93 -15.80
C PRO A 216 1.95 10.17 -16.38
N TRP A 217 1.92 8.83 -16.35
CA TRP A 217 2.99 7.97 -16.86
C TRP A 217 2.64 7.27 -18.18
N GLY A 218 1.55 7.68 -18.83
CA GLY A 218 1.03 7.04 -20.03
C GLY A 218 2.06 6.89 -21.16
N ALA A 219 2.89 7.91 -21.39
CA ALA A 219 3.93 7.86 -22.42
C ALA A 219 5.02 6.82 -22.12
N GLU A 220 5.43 6.69 -20.85
CA GLU A 220 6.41 5.67 -20.43
C GLU A 220 5.82 4.26 -20.57
N ILE A 221 4.55 4.11 -20.21
CA ILE A 221 3.79 2.85 -20.38
C ILE A 221 3.68 2.48 -21.85
N ALA A 222 3.33 3.43 -22.73
CA ALA A 222 3.25 3.18 -24.16
C ALA A 222 4.60 2.75 -24.74
N SER A 223 5.69 3.39 -24.31
CA SER A 223 7.04 3.09 -24.81
C SER A 223 7.56 1.71 -24.42
N SER A 224 7.08 1.13 -23.32
CA SER A 224 7.56 -0.15 -22.79
C SER A 224 6.55 -1.30 -22.92
N LEU A 225 5.46 -1.08 -23.66
CA LEU A 225 4.42 -2.07 -23.86
C LEU A 225 4.90 -3.25 -24.72
N GLN A 226 4.68 -4.46 -24.22
CA GLN A 226 5.02 -5.71 -24.91
C GLN A 226 3.89 -6.73 -24.77
N LEU A 227 3.63 -7.50 -25.84
CA LEU A 227 2.80 -8.70 -25.79
C LEU A 227 3.70 -9.90 -25.48
N LEU A 228 3.47 -10.54 -24.35
CA LEU A 228 4.29 -11.64 -23.85
C LEU A 228 3.46 -12.91 -23.72
N GLN A 229 4.11 -14.05 -23.98
CA GLN A 229 3.57 -15.36 -23.69
C GLN A 229 4.00 -15.78 -22.28
N ASP A 230 3.05 -15.92 -21.37
CA ASP A 230 3.28 -16.31 -19.98
C ASP A 230 2.83 -17.76 -19.75
N ARG A 231 3.61 -18.52 -18.97
CA ARG A 231 3.30 -19.91 -18.63
C ARG A 231 2.97 -19.98 -17.15
N VAL A 232 1.68 -20.14 -16.84
CA VAL A 232 1.19 -20.18 -15.46
C VAL A 232 0.80 -21.62 -15.12
N ARG A 233 1.18 -22.06 -13.93
CA ARG A 233 0.75 -23.34 -13.37
C ARG A 233 -0.59 -23.11 -12.65
N THR A 234 -1.66 -23.67 -13.20
CA THR A 234 -3.01 -23.54 -12.66
C THR A 234 -3.44 -24.87 -12.05
N GLU A 235 -4.06 -24.83 -10.87
CA GLU A 235 -4.70 -26.00 -10.26
C GLU A 235 -6.09 -26.19 -10.86
N THR A 236 -6.37 -27.40 -11.33
CA THR A 236 -7.69 -27.82 -11.80
C THR A 236 -8.62 -28.04 -10.61
N PRO A 237 -9.95 -27.96 -10.77
CA PRO A 237 -10.90 -28.24 -9.70
C PRO A 237 -10.74 -29.62 -9.04
N GLN A 238 -10.03 -30.55 -9.69
CA GLN A 238 -9.74 -31.90 -9.22
C GLN A 238 -8.36 -32.02 -8.52
N GLY A 239 -7.65 -30.90 -8.30
CA GLY A 239 -6.35 -30.86 -7.62
C GLY A 239 -5.13 -31.19 -8.50
N SER A 240 -5.31 -31.46 -9.79
CA SER A 240 -4.20 -31.62 -10.75
C SER A 240 -3.66 -30.28 -11.20
N PHE A 241 -2.34 -30.14 -11.37
CA PHE A 241 -1.73 -28.91 -11.88
C PHE A 241 -1.42 -28.97 -13.37
N HIS A 242 -1.91 -27.99 -14.13
CA HIS A 242 -1.69 -27.88 -15.57
C HIS A 242 -0.92 -26.59 -15.88
N ASN A 243 0.01 -26.67 -16.84
CA ASN A 243 0.67 -25.48 -17.37
C ASN A 243 -0.21 -24.88 -18.45
N VAL A 244 -0.73 -23.69 -18.20
CA VAL A 244 -1.55 -22.93 -19.14
C VAL A 244 -0.70 -21.82 -19.73
N VAL A 245 -0.69 -21.74 -21.05
CA VAL A 245 -0.11 -20.63 -21.78
C VAL A 245 -1.16 -19.53 -21.85
N ARG A 246 -0.82 -18.32 -21.39
CA ARG A 246 -1.65 -17.12 -21.54
C ARG A 246 -0.86 -16.02 -22.23
N TRP A 247 -1.52 -15.26 -23.08
CA TRP A 247 -0.95 -14.03 -23.62
C TRP A 247 -1.25 -12.87 -22.66
N VAL A 248 -0.28 -11.99 -22.44
CA VAL A 248 -0.42 -10.82 -21.58
C VAL A 248 0.21 -9.60 -22.22
N HIS A 249 -0.45 -8.46 -22.09
CA HIS A 249 0.18 -7.17 -22.32
C HIS A 249 0.86 -6.75 -21.02
N ARG A 250 2.18 -6.50 -21.09
CA ARG A 250 2.98 -6.03 -19.96
C ARG A 250 3.65 -4.72 -20.33
N SER A 251 3.63 -3.79 -19.40
CA SER A 251 4.35 -2.53 -19.50
C SER A 251 4.85 -2.09 -18.12
N SER A 252 5.65 -1.03 -18.04
CA SER A 252 6.11 -0.47 -16.78
C SER A 252 6.38 1.02 -16.84
N PHE A 253 6.38 1.66 -15.68
CA PHE A 253 6.83 3.03 -15.50
C PHE A 253 7.62 3.20 -14.20
N HIS A 254 8.30 4.32 -14.04
CA HIS A 254 9.12 4.59 -12.86
C HIS A 254 8.59 5.77 -12.04
N LEU A 255 8.44 5.52 -10.75
CA LEU A 255 8.19 6.55 -9.74
C LEU A 255 9.52 6.89 -9.07
N ARG A 256 10.06 8.07 -9.37
CA ARG A 256 11.35 8.52 -8.82
C ARG A 256 11.09 9.71 -7.92
N SER A 257 11.72 9.72 -6.75
CA SER A 257 11.81 10.94 -5.96
C SER A 257 12.44 12.04 -6.84
N PRO A 258 11.80 13.22 -6.96
CA PRO A 258 12.42 14.39 -7.58
C PRO A 258 13.80 14.61 -6.99
N GLN A 259 14.88 14.37 -7.75
CA GLN A 259 16.22 14.63 -7.23
C GLN A 259 16.34 16.13 -6.89
N PRO A 260 17.00 16.50 -5.78
CA PRO A 260 17.44 17.88 -5.60
C PRO A 260 18.29 18.21 -6.82
N SER A 261 17.83 19.19 -7.60
CA SER A 261 18.62 19.70 -8.71
C SER A 261 19.97 20.12 -8.12
N ARG A 262 21.04 19.43 -8.52
CA ARG A 262 22.41 19.96 -8.37
C ARG A 262 22.57 21.10 -9.37
N SER A 263 21.75 22.14 -9.27
CA SER A 263 21.89 23.34 -10.08
C SER A 263 22.92 24.23 -9.40
N HIS A 264 24.15 24.14 -9.90
CA HIS A 264 25.02 25.31 -9.98
C HIS A 264 24.24 26.42 -10.69
N GLY A 265 23.93 27.52 -10.00
CA GLY A 265 23.33 28.68 -10.65
C GLY A 265 22.32 29.40 -9.78
N ARG A 266 22.74 30.54 -9.22
CA ARG A 266 21.90 31.57 -8.62
C ARG A 266 20.74 31.94 -9.54
N THR A 267 19.51 31.80 -9.05
CA THR A 267 18.44 32.82 -9.16
C THR A 267 17.28 32.43 -8.23
N SER A 268 17.40 32.85 -6.97
CA SER A 268 16.31 32.81 -6.00
C SER A 268 15.34 33.96 -6.32
N VAL A 269 14.23 33.66 -7.01
CA VAL A 269 13.04 34.51 -6.95
C VAL A 269 12.34 34.19 -5.63
N ARG A 270 12.53 35.06 -4.63
CA ARG A 270 11.81 35.02 -3.36
C ARG A 270 10.39 35.51 -3.60
N VAL A 271 9.42 34.62 -3.49
CA VAL A 271 8.05 34.98 -3.10
C VAL A 271 7.91 34.58 -1.63
N GLY A 272 7.80 35.56 -0.75
CA GLY A 272 7.71 35.35 0.69
C GLY A 272 6.28 35.02 1.13
N ASN A 273 6.13 34.06 2.03
CA ASN A 273 5.66 34.29 3.41
C ASN A 273 5.58 32.98 4.20
N ALA A 274 5.88 33.10 5.50
CA ALA A 274 5.61 32.17 6.60
C ALA A 274 6.45 30.88 6.70
N GLY A 275 7.52 30.94 7.49
CA GLY A 275 7.80 30.00 8.59
C GLY A 275 8.08 28.51 8.30
N ASP A 276 8.17 28.07 7.06
CA ASP A 276 8.33 26.65 6.76
C ASP A 276 9.81 26.25 6.65
N ASN A 277 10.22 25.26 7.45
CA ASN A 277 11.53 24.64 7.35
C ASN A 277 11.65 23.99 5.97
N GLY A 278 12.25 24.70 5.02
CA GLY A 278 12.44 24.28 3.62
C GLY A 278 13.35 23.07 3.43
N LEU A 279 12.94 21.91 3.93
CA LEU A 279 13.25 20.64 3.32
C LEU A 279 12.43 20.60 2.04
N LEU A 280 13.10 20.84 0.90
CA LEU A 280 12.54 20.65 -0.43
C LEU A 280 11.79 19.33 -0.45
N ASP A 281 10.46 19.38 -0.53
CA ASP A 281 9.63 18.20 -0.44
C ASP A 281 9.78 17.42 -1.76
N HIS A 282 10.77 16.52 -1.80
CA HIS A 282 11.16 15.70 -2.95
C HIS A 282 10.15 14.57 -3.19
N ARG A 283 8.87 14.93 -3.23
CA ARG A 283 7.75 14.01 -3.42
C ARG A 283 6.96 14.37 -4.67
N ILE A 284 6.44 13.35 -5.34
CA ILE A 284 5.64 13.52 -6.56
C ILE A 284 4.23 13.99 -6.13
N PRO A 285 3.76 15.17 -6.56
CA PRO A 285 2.42 15.64 -6.20
C PRO A 285 1.36 14.78 -6.90
N LEU A 286 0.26 14.53 -6.21
CA LEU A 286 -0.93 13.92 -6.78
C LEU A 286 -1.90 15.01 -7.27
N PRO A 287 -2.60 14.78 -8.39
CA PRO A 287 -3.56 15.75 -8.91
C PRO A 287 -4.78 15.92 -7.99
N SER A 288 -5.10 14.91 -7.17
CA SER A 288 -6.15 14.96 -6.15
C SER A 288 -5.69 15.72 -4.90
N THR A 289 -6.49 16.68 -4.45
CA THR A 289 -6.35 17.29 -3.12
C THR A 289 -7.06 16.44 -2.06
N SER A 290 -6.55 16.45 -0.83
CA SER A 290 -7.25 15.90 0.33
C SER A 290 -8.61 16.60 0.51
N PRO A 291 -9.63 15.97 1.13
CA PRO A 291 -10.85 16.66 1.56
C PRO A 291 -10.60 17.91 2.40
N THR A 292 -9.46 17.96 3.10
CA THR A 292 -9.00 19.11 3.89
C THR A 292 -8.31 20.22 3.06
N GLY A 293 -8.25 20.09 1.74
CA GLY A 293 -7.57 21.02 0.83
C GLY A 293 -6.04 20.90 0.80
N ALA A 294 -5.46 20.03 1.63
CA ALA A 294 -4.01 19.80 1.65
C ALA A 294 -3.54 19.06 0.38
N PRO A 295 -2.35 19.41 -0.17
CA PRO A 295 -1.78 18.67 -1.28
C PRO A 295 -1.44 17.24 -0.85
N LEU A 296 -1.78 16.27 -1.71
CA LEU A 296 -1.38 14.87 -1.53
C LEU A 296 -0.17 14.56 -2.40
N PHE A 297 0.63 13.61 -1.97
CA PHE A 297 1.85 13.20 -2.65
C PHE A 297 1.93 11.68 -2.73
N VAL A 298 2.65 11.18 -3.74
CA VAL A 298 2.97 9.76 -3.86
C VAL A 298 3.83 9.33 -2.67
N ASP A 299 3.38 8.31 -1.95
CA ASP A 299 4.11 7.71 -0.85
C ASP A 299 5.43 7.08 -1.35
N PRO A 300 6.56 7.28 -0.64
CA PRO A 300 7.85 6.72 -1.03
C PRO A 300 7.88 5.19 -1.19
N GLY A 301 6.95 4.46 -0.58
CA GLY A 301 6.79 3.02 -0.76
C GLY A 301 6.43 2.61 -2.19
N TRP A 302 6.00 3.55 -3.03
CA TRP A 302 5.80 3.35 -4.46
C TRP A 302 7.03 3.64 -5.32
N TYR A 303 8.08 4.28 -4.77
CA TYR A 303 9.24 4.65 -5.56
C TYR A 303 9.97 3.40 -6.07
N GLY A 304 10.41 3.47 -7.33
CA GLY A 304 10.94 2.34 -8.08
C GLY A 304 10.15 2.09 -9.35
N LYS A 305 10.05 0.82 -9.73
CA LYS A 305 9.36 0.37 -10.93
C LYS A 305 7.94 -0.08 -10.59
N VAL A 306 6.96 0.39 -11.35
CA VAL A 306 5.60 -0.15 -11.32
C VAL A 306 5.37 -0.88 -12.62
N VAL A 307 5.05 -2.18 -12.53
CA VAL A 307 4.75 -3.03 -13.67
C VAL A 307 3.25 -3.20 -13.77
N VAL A 308 2.69 -2.90 -14.94
CA VAL A 308 1.27 -3.07 -15.23
C VAL A 308 1.07 -4.25 -16.18
N GLU A 309 0.10 -5.10 -15.85
CA GLU A 309 -0.32 -6.21 -16.69
C GLU A 309 -1.83 -6.16 -16.99
N THR A 310 -2.17 -6.56 -18.21
CA THR A 310 -3.55 -6.81 -18.63
C THR A 310 -3.60 -8.05 -19.51
N GLU A 311 -4.80 -8.58 -19.76
CA GLU A 311 -5.00 -9.75 -20.62
C GLU A 311 -4.45 -9.49 -22.03
N GLY A 312 -3.98 -10.55 -22.72
CA GLY A 312 -3.43 -10.48 -24.08
C GLY A 312 -4.45 -10.20 -25.19
N THR A 313 -5.64 -9.70 -24.86
CA THR A 313 -6.72 -9.41 -25.81
C THR A 313 -6.70 -7.95 -26.28
N ASN A 314 -7.30 -7.66 -27.43
CA ASN A 314 -7.33 -6.29 -28.00
C ASN A 314 -8.21 -5.34 -27.18
N GLU A 315 -9.22 -5.88 -26.49
CA GLU A 315 -10.12 -5.15 -25.59
C GLU A 315 -9.37 -4.75 -24.32
N ALA A 316 -8.62 -5.68 -23.74
CA ALA A 316 -7.79 -5.45 -22.56
C ALA A 316 -6.65 -4.46 -22.83
N LEU A 317 -6.07 -4.51 -24.02
CA LEU A 317 -5.13 -3.49 -24.48
C LEU A 317 -5.80 -2.11 -24.63
N GLY A 318 -6.99 -2.06 -25.23
CA GLY A 318 -7.77 -0.82 -25.35
C GLY A 318 -8.09 -0.19 -23.99
N ASP A 319 -8.49 -1.00 -23.01
CA ASP A 319 -8.71 -0.55 -21.63
C ASP A 319 -7.43 0.02 -21.00
N LEU A 320 -6.27 -0.63 -21.20
CA LEU A 320 -4.98 -0.10 -20.72
C LEU A 320 -4.64 1.24 -21.38
N GLN A 321 -4.89 1.39 -22.69
CA GLN A 321 -4.67 2.65 -23.42
C GLN A 321 -5.56 3.77 -22.88
N ASP A 322 -6.85 3.50 -22.65
CA ASP A 322 -7.81 4.46 -22.11
C ASP A 322 -7.43 4.96 -20.70
N ARG A 323 -6.72 4.15 -19.92
CA ARG A 323 -6.22 4.48 -18.57
C ARG A 323 -4.95 5.33 -18.57
N CYS A 324 -4.19 5.31 -19.67
CA CYS A 324 -2.93 6.04 -19.80
C CYS A 324 -3.13 7.53 -20.13
N GLY A 325 -4.37 8.00 -20.27
CA GLY A 325 -4.67 9.38 -20.61
C GLY A 325 -4.57 9.69 -22.11
N SER A 326 -5.07 10.85 -22.49
CA SER A 326 -5.03 11.31 -23.89
C SER A 326 -3.60 11.57 -24.34
N GLY A 327 -3.28 11.16 -25.58
CA GLY A 327 -1.97 11.40 -26.20
C GLY A 327 -0.86 10.43 -25.80
N ALA A 328 -1.09 9.50 -24.86
CA ALA A 328 -0.12 8.46 -24.53
C ALA A 328 0.07 7.43 -25.66
N PHE A 329 -1.01 7.09 -26.36
CA PHE A 329 -1.03 6.17 -27.50
C PHE A 329 -1.55 6.86 -28.75
N PRO A 330 -1.17 6.38 -29.96
CA PRO A 330 -1.74 6.87 -31.20
C PRO A 330 -3.29 6.80 -31.19
N PRO A 331 -3.99 7.80 -31.76
CA PRO A 331 -5.44 7.79 -31.82
C PRO A 331 -5.95 6.52 -32.49
N ARG A 332 -6.83 5.79 -31.79
CA ARG A 332 -7.51 4.64 -32.37
C ARG A 332 -8.65 5.15 -33.25
N ALA A 333 -8.93 4.47 -34.37
CA ALA A 333 -10.12 4.73 -35.15
C ALA A 333 -11.35 4.27 -34.35
N THR A 334 -11.90 5.14 -33.51
CA THR A 334 -13.13 4.89 -32.75
C THR A 334 -14.26 5.75 -33.29
N PRO A 335 -15.49 5.20 -33.44
CA PRO A 335 -16.64 6.00 -33.81
C PRO A 335 -16.96 7.01 -32.69
N ASN A 336 -17.22 8.25 -33.09
CA ASN A 336 -17.61 9.37 -32.24
C ASN A 336 -18.72 8.93 -31.27
N THR A 337 -18.38 8.76 -29.99
CA THR A 337 -19.38 8.44 -28.96
C THR A 337 -19.67 9.70 -28.18
N THR A 338 -20.88 10.22 -28.33
CA THR A 338 -21.38 11.43 -27.68
C THR A 338 -21.39 11.24 -26.17
N SER A 339 -20.55 11.99 -25.46
CA SER A 339 -20.41 12.01 -24.01
C SER A 339 -21.59 12.73 -23.35
N GLY A 340 -22.25 12.10 -22.38
CA GLY A 340 -23.35 12.72 -21.66
C GLY A 340 -24.21 11.81 -20.78
N SER A 341 -23.80 10.57 -20.48
CA SER A 341 -24.61 9.64 -19.69
C SER A 341 -23.92 9.20 -18.40
N ASN A 342 -24.68 8.74 -17.39
CA ASN A 342 -24.12 8.15 -16.17
C ASN A 342 -23.15 6.98 -16.43
N LYS A 343 -23.23 6.32 -17.60
CA LYS A 343 -22.27 5.29 -18.01
C LYS A 343 -20.85 5.84 -18.22
N ASP A 344 -20.71 7.13 -18.51
CA ASP A 344 -19.41 7.76 -18.71
C ASP A 344 -18.65 7.91 -17.39
N LYS A 345 -19.35 8.24 -16.29
CA LYS A 345 -18.76 8.32 -14.94
C LYS A 345 -18.29 6.95 -14.45
N ASP A 346 -19.10 5.92 -14.61
CA ASP A 346 -18.74 4.54 -14.30
C ASP A 346 -17.51 4.06 -15.09
N LYS A 347 -17.42 4.48 -16.37
CA LYS A 347 -16.29 4.17 -17.23
C LYS A 347 -15.02 4.90 -16.79
N GLU A 348 -15.12 6.17 -16.39
CA GLU A 348 -13.99 6.91 -15.81
C GLU A 348 -13.52 6.30 -14.50
N ASP A 349 -14.43 5.92 -13.61
CA ASP A 349 -14.11 5.30 -12.33
C ASP A 349 -13.46 3.93 -12.50
N GLY A 350 -13.88 3.18 -13.52
CA GLY A 350 -13.26 1.93 -13.93
C GLY A 350 -11.78 2.05 -14.27
N LYS A 351 -11.35 3.19 -14.84
CA LYS A 351 -9.95 3.42 -15.25
C LYS A 351 -8.98 3.46 -14.07
N LEU A 352 -9.48 3.81 -12.89
CA LEU A 352 -8.68 3.93 -11.68
C LEU A 352 -8.51 2.59 -10.96
N VAL A 353 -9.19 1.52 -11.37
CA VAL A 353 -9.26 0.28 -10.57
C VAL A 353 -8.14 -0.69 -10.91
N TRP A 354 -7.29 -0.96 -9.94
CA TRP A 354 -6.13 -1.84 -10.08
C TRP A 354 -6.05 -2.85 -8.95
N ARG A 355 -5.56 -4.04 -9.26
CA ARG A 355 -5.25 -5.08 -8.28
C ARG A 355 -3.74 -5.15 -8.07
N ILE A 356 -3.27 -5.08 -6.83
CA ILE A 356 -1.85 -5.32 -6.53
C ILE A 356 -1.59 -6.83 -6.53
N LEU A 357 -0.67 -7.29 -7.37
CA LEU A 357 -0.20 -8.68 -7.38
C LEU A 357 0.87 -8.88 -6.30
N ARG A 358 0.44 -9.22 -5.08
CA ARG A 358 1.33 -9.28 -3.90
C ARG A 358 2.40 -10.34 -4.05
N GLU A 359 2.08 -11.46 -4.67
CA GLU A 359 3.00 -12.58 -4.88
C GLU A 359 4.16 -12.25 -5.84
N ARG A 360 4.02 -11.20 -6.64
CA ARG A 360 5.05 -10.73 -7.59
C ARG A 360 5.72 -9.43 -7.14
N SER A 361 5.01 -8.64 -6.35
CA SER A 361 5.47 -7.36 -5.84
C SER A 361 6.56 -7.51 -4.77
N ARG A 362 7.53 -6.59 -4.80
CA ARG A 362 8.64 -6.49 -3.84
C ARG A 362 8.99 -5.02 -3.64
N PRO A 363 9.69 -4.64 -2.56
CA PRO A 363 10.17 -3.27 -2.39
C PRO A 363 10.93 -2.78 -3.64
N GLY A 364 10.54 -1.63 -4.18
CA GLY A 364 11.11 -1.05 -5.41
C GLY A 364 10.57 -1.63 -6.73
N GLU A 365 9.73 -2.68 -6.70
CA GLU A 365 9.05 -3.22 -7.88
C GLU A 365 7.62 -3.69 -7.53
N ILE A 366 6.62 -2.88 -7.88
CA ILE A 366 5.21 -3.17 -7.58
C ILE A 366 4.50 -3.65 -8.85
N TRP A 367 3.79 -4.75 -8.74
CA TRP A 367 3.04 -5.35 -9.85
C TRP A 367 1.55 -5.05 -9.70
N LEU A 368 0.96 -4.51 -10.75
CA LEU A 368 -0.44 -4.15 -10.86
C LEU A 368 -1.08 -4.93 -12.00
N ARG A 369 -2.33 -5.36 -11.80
CA ARG A 369 -3.19 -5.88 -12.85
C ARG A 369 -4.41 -4.98 -13.00
N THR A 370 -4.83 -4.74 -14.23
CA THR A 370 -6.13 -4.13 -14.50
C THR A 370 -7.25 -4.97 -13.85
N VAL A 371 -8.26 -4.29 -13.33
CA VAL A 371 -9.54 -4.91 -12.96
C VAL A 371 -10.53 -4.54 -14.04
N SER A 372 -11.01 -5.56 -14.76
CA SER A 372 -11.91 -5.36 -15.89
C SER A 372 -13.35 -5.10 -15.42
N THR A 373 -14.17 -4.48 -16.26
CA THR A 373 -15.61 -4.31 -16.00
C THR A 373 -16.34 -5.65 -15.85
N LYS A 374 -15.81 -6.74 -16.41
CA LYS A 374 -16.35 -8.11 -16.25
C LYS A 374 -16.21 -8.63 -14.81
N GLU A 375 -15.34 -8.03 -14.01
CA GLU A 375 -15.14 -8.37 -12.60
C GLU A 375 -16.02 -7.55 -11.66
N ARG A 376 -16.85 -6.62 -12.19
CA ARG A 376 -17.83 -5.90 -11.37
C ARG A 376 -18.86 -6.89 -10.85
N LEU A 377 -19.24 -6.72 -9.58
CA LEU A 377 -20.40 -7.36 -9.01
C LEU A 377 -21.64 -6.64 -9.55
N MET A 378 -22.67 -7.41 -9.93
CA MET A 378 -23.90 -6.89 -10.52
C MET A 378 -24.68 -6.03 -9.54
#